data_AF-A0A356F1A8-F1
#
_entry.id   AF-A0A356F1A8-F1
#
_cell.length_a   1.000
_cell.length_b   1.000
_cell.length_c   1.000
_cell.angle_alpha   90.00
_cell.angle_beta   90.00
_cell.angle_gamma   90.00
#
_symmetry.space_group_name_H-M   'P 1'
#
loop_
_entity.id
_entity.type
_entity.pdbx_description
1 polymer ?
#
loop_
_entity_poly.entity_id
_entity_poly.type
_entity_poly.pdbx_seq_one_letter_code
_entity_poly.pdbx_strand_id
1 'polypeptide(L)'
;MKARFVYKKLDARLVRNAIDRGEGQRAEYVVERTIYLPKEKFIHFRSHLMEDNDAIITYKNEMYVDDNKVWHVLMFCSMIADIMILVNSEGFNYARYCSIICNGGEQVEKRYSTGQRYPTRPKNNRRRTTASK
;
A
#
# COMPACT_ATOMS: atom_id res chain seq x y z
N MET A 1 -1.30 -6.83 -11.69
CA MET A 1 -0.07 -6.49 -10.94
C MET A 1 0.03 -7.37 -9.69
N LYS A 2 1.16 -7.46 -8.97
CA LYS A 2 1.27 -8.26 -7.73
C LYS A 2 1.63 -7.41 -6.53
N ALA A 3 0.97 -7.64 -5.39
CA ALA A 3 1.25 -6.95 -4.13
C ALA A 3 1.10 -7.91 -2.94
N ARG A 4 1.56 -7.49 -1.76
CA ARG A 4 1.39 -8.24 -0.51
C ARG A 4 0.40 -7.50 0.38
N PHE A 5 -0.75 -8.10 0.63
CA PHE A 5 -1.82 -7.54 1.45
C PHE A 5 -1.72 -8.04 2.88
N VAL A 6 -1.81 -7.11 3.83
CA VAL A 6 -1.75 -7.37 5.25
C VAL A 6 -3.12 -7.13 5.84
N TYR A 7 -3.56 -8.07 6.67
CA TYR A 7 -4.83 -8.02 7.36
C TYR A 7 -4.77 -7.12 8.60
N LYS A 8 -5.81 -6.29 8.79
CA LYS A 8 -6.13 -5.51 9.99
C LYS A 8 -4.90 -4.88 10.68
N LYS A 9 -4.41 -3.78 10.12
CA LYS A 9 -3.41 -2.92 10.75
C LYS A 9 -4.01 -1.54 11.03
N LEU A 10 -3.62 -0.94 12.14
CA LEU A 10 -4.14 0.36 12.59
C LEU A 10 -3.70 1.51 11.67
N ASP A 11 -2.46 1.47 11.19
CA ASP A 11 -1.86 2.52 10.39
C ASP A 11 -0.97 1.94 9.26
N ALA A 12 -0.63 2.79 8.30
CA ALA A 12 0.17 2.45 7.14
C ALA A 12 1.63 2.11 7.49
N ARG A 13 2.17 2.62 8.61
CA ARG A 13 3.52 2.28 9.06
C ARG A 13 3.57 0.81 9.50
N LEU A 14 2.54 0.34 10.21
CA LEU A 14 2.41 -1.06 10.60
C LEU A 14 2.18 -1.98 9.40
N VAL A 15 1.44 -1.52 8.39
CA VAL A 15 1.33 -2.24 7.10
C VAL A 15 2.70 -2.37 6.45
N ARG A 16 3.47 -1.27 6.31
CA ARG A 16 4.82 -1.31 5.72
C ARG A 16 5.74 -2.26 6.47
N ASN A 17 5.80 -2.15 7.79
CA ASN A 17 6.63 -3.02 8.62
C ASN A 17 6.30 -4.50 8.44
N ALA A 18 5.01 -4.85 8.36
CA ALA A 18 4.56 -6.20 8.12
C ALA A 18 4.97 -6.70 6.72
N ILE A 19 4.80 -5.88 5.69
CA ILE A 19 5.25 -6.19 4.33
C ILE A 19 6.77 -6.42 4.28
N ASP A 20 7.56 -5.57 4.95
CA ASP A 20 9.02 -5.66 5.00
C ASP A 20 9.50 -6.93 5.73
N ARG A 21 8.73 -7.41 6.72
CA ARG A 21 8.95 -8.71 7.37
C ARG A 21 8.45 -9.90 6.55
N GLY A 22 7.80 -9.65 5.41
CA GLY A 22 7.22 -10.69 4.56
C GLY A 22 5.88 -11.24 5.05
N GLU A 23 5.22 -10.58 5.99
CA GLU A 23 3.89 -10.95 6.49
C GLU A 23 2.78 -10.58 5.51
N GLY A 24 1.72 -11.39 5.47
CA GLY A 24 0.54 -11.14 4.64
C GLY A 24 0.53 -11.94 3.34
N GLN A 25 -0.58 -11.87 2.63
CA GLN A 25 -0.87 -12.68 1.44
C GLN A 25 -0.37 -11.98 0.18
N ARG A 26 0.38 -12.68 -0.67
CA ARG A 26 0.67 -12.21 -2.03
C ARG A 26 -0.54 -12.48 -2.91
N ALA A 27 -0.98 -11.45 -3.61
CA ALA A 27 -2.11 -11.56 -4.53
C ALA A 27 -1.84 -10.77 -5.81
N GLU A 28 -2.45 -11.23 -6.89
CA GLU A 28 -2.65 -10.40 -8.08
C GLU A 28 -3.76 -9.40 -7.79
N TYR A 29 -3.64 -8.19 -8.33
CA TYR A 29 -4.63 -7.14 -8.10
C TYR A 29 -4.85 -6.27 -9.34
N VAL A 30 -6.05 -5.68 -9.37
CA VAL A 30 -6.52 -4.62 -10.29
C VAL A 30 -7.03 -3.46 -9.44
N VAL A 31 -6.69 -2.23 -9.85
CA VAL A 31 -7.20 -1.02 -9.22
C VAL A 31 -8.50 -0.64 -9.92
N GLU A 32 -9.62 -0.78 -9.25
CA GLU A 32 -10.93 -0.36 -9.78
C GLU A 32 -11.06 1.15 -9.76
N ARG A 33 -10.53 1.79 -8.72
CA ARG A 33 -10.64 3.23 -8.54
C ARG A 33 -9.44 3.82 -7.84
N THR A 34 -9.03 4.98 -8.32
CA THR A 34 -8.02 5.82 -7.67
C THR A 34 -8.70 6.97 -6.95
N ILE A 35 -8.43 7.09 -5.64
CA ILE A 35 -8.96 8.13 -4.76
C ILE A 35 -7.83 9.08 -4.41
N TYR A 36 -7.92 10.30 -4.91
CA TYR A 36 -7.00 11.38 -4.58
C TYR A 36 -7.49 12.11 -3.34
N LEU A 37 -6.69 12.06 -2.27
CA LEU A 37 -6.97 12.76 -1.03
C LEU A 37 -6.11 14.01 -0.89
N PRO A 38 -6.69 15.14 -0.41
CA PRO A 38 -5.93 16.27 0.11
C PRO A 38 -4.97 15.82 1.23
N LYS A 39 -3.93 16.62 1.46
CA LYS A 39 -2.85 16.33 2.43
C LYS A 39 -3.38 15.88 3.78
N GLU A 40 -4.29 16.65 4.37
CA GLU A 40 -4.80 16.42 5.73
C GLU A 40 -5.60 15.11 5.79
N LYS A 41 -6.48 14.90 4.81
CA LYS A 41 -7.27 13.66 4.70
C LYS A 41 -6.38 12.43 4.47
N PHE A 42 -5.33 12.55 3.67
CA PHE A 42 -4.40 11.45 3.43
C PHE A 42 -3.57 11.13 4.68
N ILE A 43 -3.09 12.14 5.40
CA ILE A 43 -2.37 11.97 6.67
C ILE A 43 -3.27 11.32 7.74
N HIS A 44 -4.54 11.72 7.80
CA HIS A 44 -5.52 11.09 8.69
C HIS A 44 -5.75 9.64 8.31
N PHE A 45 -6.11 9.38 7.04
CA PHE A 45 -6.43 8.05 6.55
C PHE A 45 -5.30 7.05 6.78
N ARG A 46 -4.05 7.42 6.45
CA ARG A 46 -2.90 6.52 6.63
C ARG A 46 -2.59 6.22 8.11
N SER A 47 -3.11 7.03 9.04
CA SER A 47 -2.92 6.84 10.49
C SER A 47 -4.08 6.10 11.15
N HIS A 48 -5.21 5.97 10.45
CA HIS A 48 -6.47 5.43 10.99
C HIS A 48 -7.16 4.50 9.98
N LEU A 49 -6.47 3.43 9.58
CA LEU A 49 -6.95 2.49 8.56
C LEU A 49 -8.18 1.67 8.99
N MET A 50 -8.40 1.54 10.30
CA MET A 50 -9.52 0.80 10.89
C MET A 50 -10.74 1.68 11.21
N GLU A 51 -10.67 2.99 10.93
CA GLU A 51 -11.82 3.88 11.03
C GLU A 51 -12.69 3.78 9.78
N ASP A 52 -13.98 4.06 9.95
CA ASP A 52 -14.92 4.17 8.84
C ASP A 52 -14.46 5.26 7.88
N ASN A 53 -14.52 4.96 6.58
CA ASN A 53 -14.09 5.86 5.53
C ASN A 53 -15.16 6.00 4.45
N ASP A 54 -15.56 7.24 4.16
CA ASP A 54 -16.64 7.55 3.20
C ASP A 54 -16.40 6.93 1.82
N ALA A 55 -15.16 6.92 1.33
CA ALA A 55 -14.86 6.37 0.01
C ALA A 55 -14.91 4.84 0.01
N ILE A 56 -14.49 4.19 1.11
CA ILE A 56 -14.64 2.74 1.28
C ILE A 56 -16.12 2.36 1.36
N ILE A 57 -16.92 3.14 2.08
CA ILE A 57 -18.37 2.92 2.19
C ILE A 57 -19.03 3.08 0.80
N THR A 58 -18.68 4.14 0.08
CA THR A 58 -19.27 4.48 -1.23
C THR A 58 -18.95 3.41 -2.28
N TYR A 59 -17.69 2.98 -2.36
CA TYR A 59 -17.21 2.04 -3.39
C TYR A 59 -17.05 0.62 -2.88
N LYS A 60 -17.76 0.26 -1.80
CA LYS A 60 -17.64 -1.03 -1.12
C LYS A 60 -17.78 -2.22 -2.06
N ASN A 61 -18.76 -2.14 -2.96
CA ASN A 61 -19.09 -3.23 -3.89
C ASN A 61 -18.05 -3.40 -5.01
N GLU A 62 -17.13 -2.46 -5.19
CA GLU A 62 -16.04 -2.56 -6.16
C GLU A 62 -14.82 -3.30 -5.58
N MET A 63 -14.81 -3.56 -4.26
CA MET A 63 -13.75 -4.32 -3.60
C MET A 63 -14.18 -5.77 -3.38
N TYR A 64 -13.65 -6.68 -4.17
CA TYR A 64 -13.92 -8.11 -4.07
C TYR A 64 -12.72 -8.94 -4.58
N VAL A 65 -12.81 -10.26 -4.45
CA VAL A 65 -11.87 -11.20 -5.06
C VAL A 65 -12.64 -11.97 -6.11
N ASP A 66 -12.17 -11.94 -7.36
CA ASP A 66 -12.84 -12.62 -8.46
C ASP A 66 -12.58 -14.15 -8.44
N ASP A 67 -13.18 -14.86 -9.39
CA ASP A 67 -13.01 -16.30 -9.53
C ASP A 67 -11.56 -16.71 -9.85
N ASN A 68 -10.80 -15.82 -10.47
CA ASN A 68 -9.38 -15.98 -10.78
C ASN A 68 -8.45 -15.65 -9.60
N LYS A 69 -9.01 -15.34 -8.42
CA LYS A 69 -8.27 -14.94 -7.22
C LYS A 69 -7.52 -13.60 -7.38
N VAL A 70 -7.96 -12.77 -8.31
CA VAL A 70 -7.49 -11.40 -8.48
C VAL A 70 -8.26 -10.49 -7.54
N TRP A 71 -7.51 -9.64 -6.83
CA TRP A 71 -8.05 -8.72 -5.86
C TRP A 71 -8.41 -7.41 -6.54
N HIS A 72 -9.69 -7.05 -6.50
CA HIS A 72 -10.19 -5.75 -6.91
C HIS A 72 -10.05 -4.80 -5.73
N VAL A 73 -9.30 -3.71 -5.91
CA VAL A 73 -8.90 -2.80 -4.83
C VAL A 73 -9.14 -1.34 -5.17
N LEU A 74 -9.33 -0.53 -4.13
CA LEU A 74 -9.23 0.91 -4.23
C LEU A 74 -7.78 1.34 -3.98
N MET A 75 -7.32 2.38 -4.68
CA MET A 75 -6.00 2.98 -4.47
C MET A 75 -6.15 4.39 -3.91
N PHE A 76 -5.66 4.61 -2.69
CA PHE A 76 -5.62 5.92 -2.06
C PHE A 76 -4.25 6.56 -2.29
N CYS A 77 -4.23 7.81 -2.76
CA CYS A 77 -3.01 8.56 -3.07
C CYS A 77 -3.17 10.05 -2.76
N SER A 78 -2.05 10.79 -2.76
CA SER A 78 -2.02 12.24 -2.53
C SER A 78 -0.81 12.86 -3.22
N MET A 79 -0.93 14.10 -3.69
CA MET A 79 0.17 14.83 -4.34
C MET A 79 1.37 15.11 -3.42
N ILE A 80 1.18 14.94 -2.10
CA ILE A 80 2.21 15.14 -1.07
C ILE A 80 2.85 13.81 -0.61
N ALA A 81 2.55 12.69 -1.27
CA ALA A 81 3.07 11.39 -0.88
C ALA A 81 3.33 10.52 -2.10
N ASP A 82 4.51 9.92 -2.15
CA ASP A 82 4.91 8.94 -3.18
C ASP A 82 4.43 7.53 -2.89
N ILE A 83 3.77 7.32 -1.75
CA ILE A 83 3.15 6.06 -1.39
C ILE A 83 1.67 6.06 -1.79
N MET A 84 1.20 4.92 -2.27
CA MET A 84 -0.21 4.66 -2.48
C MET A 84 -0.62 3.46 -1.63
N ILE A 85 -1.79 3.56 -1.01
CA ILE A 85 -2.36 2.52 -0.16
C ILE A 85 -3.43 1.80 -0.97
N LEU A 86 -3.19 0.53 -1.26
CA LEU A 86 -4.16 -0.36 -1.88
C LEU A 86 -5.06 -0.95 -0.81
N VAL A 87 -6.36 -0.93 -1.02
CA VAL A 87 -7.36 -1.29 -0.02
C VAL A 87 -8.38 -2.26 -0.60
N ASN A 88 -8.62 -3.35 0.12
CA ASN A 88 -9.82 -4.16 -0.03
C ASN A 88 -10.51 -4.25 1.33
N SER A 89 -11.79 -3.89 1.39
CA SER A 89 -12.52 -3.86 2.66
C SER A 89 -13.21 -5.17 3.00
N GLU A 90 -13.39 -6.09 2.04
CA GLU A 90 -14.16 -7.32 2.21
C GLU A 90 -15.57 -7.06 2.78
N GLY A 91 -16.22 -5.98 2.35
CA GLY A 91 -17.56 -5.58 2.79
C GLY A 91 -17.62 -4.69 4.04
N PHE A 92 -16.48 -4.38 4.66
CA PHE A 92 -16.42 -3.47 5.82
C PHE A 92 -16.35 -1.99 5.39
N ASN A 93 -16.54 -1.09 6.34
CA ASN A 93 -16.47 0.37 6.14
C ASN A 93 -15.02 0.92 6.24
N TYR A 94 -14.06 0.05 6.56
CA TYR A 94 -12.66 0.40 6.81
C TYR A 94 -11.71 -0.46 5.97
N ALA A 95 -10.42 -0.14 5.99
CA ALA A 95 -9.41 -0.76 5.13
C ALA A 95 -8.92 -2.12 5.69
N ARG A 96 -9.78 -3.14 5.60
CA ARG A 96 -9.54 -4.48 6.21
C ARG A 96 -8.26 -5.15 5.74
N TYR A 97 -7.98 -5.11 4.44
CA TYR A 97 -6.71 -5.50 3.85
C TYR A 97 -6.04 -4.32 3.18
N CYS A 98 -4.75 -4.14 3.49
CA CYS A 98 -3.96 -3.06 2.94
C CYS A 98 -2.67 -3.56 2.30
N SER A 99 -2.25 -2.92 1.22
CA SER A 99 -0.88 -2.99 0.72
C SER A 99 -0.34 -1.59 0.44
N ILE A 100 0.99 -1.45 0.36
CA ILE A 100 1.63 -0.16 0.08
C ILE A 100 2.59 -0.30 -1.10
N ILE A 101 2.27 0.41 -2.17
CA ILE A 101 3.15 0.59 -3.33
C ILE A 101 3.75 2.00 -3.31
N CYS A 102 4.81 2.21 -4.09
CA CYS A 102 5.48 3.50 -4.21
C CYS A 102 5.73 3.79 -5.69
N ASN A 103 5.51 5.03 -6.12
CA ASN A 103 5.71 5.45 -7.51
C ASN A 103 7.10 6.09 -7.72
N GLY A 104 8.00 5.94 -6.76
CA GLY A 104 9.36 6.51 -6.83
C GLY A 104 9.42 8.04 -6.73
N GLY A 105 8.33 8.70 -6.34
CA GLY A 105 8.24 10.16 -6.28
C GLY A 105 7.83 10.82 -7.59
N GLU A 106 7.38 10.04 -8.57
CA GLU A 106 6.80 10.57 -9.80
C GLU A 106 5.54 11.40 -9.50
N GLN A 107 5.41 12.59 -10.09
CA GLN A 107 4.28 13.52 -9.87
C GLN A 107 4.08 13.99 -8.41
N VAL A 108 5.05 13.76 -7.53
CA VAL A 108 5.07 14.30 -6.17
C VAL A 108 6.05 15.46 -6.14
N GLU A 109 5.66 16.59 -5.53
CA GLU A 109 6.62 17.69 -5.39
C GLU A 109 7.85 17.20 -4.61
N LYS A 110 9.06 17.55 -5.07
CA LYS A 110 10.31 17.02 -4.49
C LYS A 110 10.42 17.19 -2.97
N ARG A 111 9.88 18.27 -2.41
CA ARG A 111 9.83 18.51 -0.96
C ARG A 111 8.97 17.51 -0.17
N TYR A 112 8.12 16.76 -0.86
CA TYR A 112 7.20 15.77 -0.30
C TYR A 112 7.50 14.33 -0.75
N SER A 113 8.46 14.10 -1.65
CA SER A 113 8.88 12.73 -2.02
C SER A 113 9.55 12.02 -0.85
N THR A 114 9.02 10.87 -0.43
CA THR A 114 9.52 10.07 0.69
C THR A 114 10.70 9.18 0.30
N GLY A 115 11.05 9.11 -1.00
CA GLY A 115 12.21 8.41 -1.54
C GLY A 115 13.56 8.79 -0.91
N GLN A 116 13.64 9.91 -0.19
CA GLN A 116 14.81 10.33 0.61
C GLN A 116 14.74 9.89 2.10
N ARG A 117 13.57 9.51 2.62
CA ARG A 117 13.35 9.19 4.05
C ARG A 117 13.38 7.70 4.37
N TYR A 118 13.04 6.84 3.42
CA TYR A 118 13.17 5.39 3.55
C TYR A 118 14.20 4.90 2.54
N PRO A 119 15.50 4.86 2.88
CA PRO A 119 16.47 4.20 2.02
C PRO A 119 15.98 2.77 1.82
N THR A 120 15.72 2.40 0.56
CA THR A 120 15.58 1.00 0.18
C THR A 120 16.79 0.29 0.77
N ARG A 121 16.54 -0.77 1.55
CA ARG A 121 17.60 -1.57 2.18
C ARG A 121 18.68 -1.83 1.11
N PRO A 122 19.96 -1.47 1.34
CA PRO A 122 20.98 -1.65 0.34
C PRO A 122 20.93 -3.11 -0.12
N LYS A 123 20.79 -3.34 -1.44
CA LYS A 123 20.97 -4.67 -2.01
C LYS A 123 22.38 -5.10 -1.65
N ASN A 124 22.50 -5.93 -0.63
CA ASN A 124 23.77 -6.46 -0.17
C ASN A 124 24.24 -7.47 -1.22
N ASN A 125 24.87 -6.98 -2.29
CA ASN A 125 25.59 -7.79 -3.26
C ASN A 125 26.86 -8.32 -2.60
N ARG A 126 26.72 -9.19 -1.60
CA ARG A 126 27.82 -10.06 -1.16
C ARG A 126 27.97 -11.14 -2.23
N ARG A 127 28.72 -10.82 -3.29
CA ARG A 127 29.38 -11.84 -4.10
C ARG A 127 30.25 -12.63 -3.14
N ARG A 128 29.84 -13.85 -2.79
CA ARG A 128 30.74 -14.84 -2.20
C ARG A 128 31.79 -15.13 -3.27
N THR A 129 32.94 -14.47 -3.20
CA THR A 129 34.14 -14.94 -3.88
C THR A 129 34.55 -16.23 -3.18
N THR A 130 34.17 -17.37 -3.74
CA THR A 130 34.80 -18.64 -3.43
C THR A 130 36.26 -18.53 -3.86
N ALA A 131 37.15 -18.34 -2.91
CA ALA A 131 38.58 -18.52 -3.13
C ALA A 131 38.81 -20.02 -3.36
N SER A 132 39.10 -20.38 -4.61
CA SER A 132 39.70 -21.67 -4.95
C SER A 132 41.16 -21.61 -4.53
N LYS A 133 41.61 -22.60 -3.75
CA LYS A 133 43.00 -23.02 -3.64
C LYS A 133 43.11 -24.42 -4.22
#